data_AF-A0A8F0WQB1-F1
#
_entry.id   AF-A0A8F0WQB1-F1
#
_cell.length_a   1.000
_cell.length_b   1.000
_cell.length_c   1.000
_cell.angle_alpha   90.00
_cell.angle_beta   90.00
_cell.angle_gamma   90.00
#
_symmetry.space_group_name_H-M   'P 1'
#
loop_
_entity.id
_entity.type
_entity.pdbx_description
1 polymer ?
#
loop_
_entity_poly.entity_id
_entity_poly.type
_entity_poly.pdbx_seq_one_letter_code
_entity_poly.pdbx_strand_id
1 'polypeptide(L)'
;MVVNNSMKEINKDLSEVVNQIDETLRSSIIDLDLFNSLISYINNLNFIQTLAFTHICAVIFIFLSLNSLIALYFGDYLINRFNNENKYPRIYKSIELRKKFQVYFIIKDLIIIYIILILLTFINILLFITF
;
A
#
# COMPACT_ATOMS: atom_id res chain seq x y z
N MET A 1 1.02 -31.20 -47.70
CA MET A 1 -0.04 -31.16 -46.68
C MET A 1 0.52 -30.86 -45.28
N VAL A 2 1.64 -31.47 -44.87
CA VAL A 2 2.31 -31.25 -43.56
C VAL A 2 2.72 -29.78 -43.33
N VAL A 3 3.33 -29.12 -44.32
CA VAL A 3 3.81 -27.73 -44.23
C VAL A 3 2.68 -26.72 -43.93
N ASN A 4 1.46 -26.99 -44.40
CA ASN A 4 0.32 -26.07 -44.24
C ASN A 4 -0.30 -26.13 -42.83
N ASN A 5 -0.11 -27.25 -42.12
CA ASN A 5 -0.57 -27.39 -40.73
C ASN A 5 0.42 -26.74 -39.77
N SER A 6 1.73 -26.92 -39.99
CA SER A 6 2.78 -26.25 -39.19
C SER A 6 2.72 -24.73 -39.32
N MET A 7 2.42 -24.19 -40.50
CA MET A 7 2.23 -22.75 -40.70
C MET A 7 1.00 -22.19 -39.97
N LYS A 8 -0.06 -23.00 -39.78
CA LYS A 8 -1.26 -22.59 -39.03
C LYS A 8 -1.03 -22.56 -37.52
N GLU A 9 -0.24 -23.51 -37.00
CA GLU A 9 0.16 -23.51 -35.58
C GLU A 9 1.03 -22.30 -35.25
N ILE A 10 2.04 -22.01 -36.08
CA ILE A 10 2.91 -20.82 -35.89
C ILE A 10 2.09 -19.52 -35.90
N ASN A 11 1.09 -19.40 -36.78
CA ASN A 11 0.27 -18.20 -36.85
C ASN A 11 -0.67 -18.06 -35.65
N LYS A 12 -1.16 -19.18 -35.11
CA LYS A 12 -1.96 -19.22 -33.88
C LYS A 12 -1.12 -18.78 -32.67
N ASP A 13 0.07 -19.35 -32.52
CA ASP A 13 0.98 -19.01 -31.41
C ASP A 13 1.42 -17.54 -31.49
N LEU A 14 1.68 -17.02 -32.69
CA LEU A 14 1.98 -15.60 -32.90
C LEU A 14 0.80 -14.70 -32.53
N SER A 15 -0.43 -15.05 -32.93
CA SER A 15 -1.61 -14.28 -32.54
C SER A 15 -1.86 -14.29 -31.03
N GLU A 16 -1.57 -15.39 -30.36
CA GLU A 16 -1.71 -15.51 -28.91
C GLU A 16 -0.67 -14.65 -28.18
N VAL A 17 0.57 -14.63 -28.67
CA VAL A 17 1.63 -13.75 -28.15
C VAL A 17 1.30 -12.27 -28.39
N VAL A 18 0.79 -11.90 -29.57
CA VAL A 18 0.37 -10.51 -29.85
C VAL A 18 -0.76 -10.07 -28.92
N ASN A 19 -1.73 -10.93 -28.66
CA ASN A 19 -2.85 -10.61 -27.75
C ASN A 19 -2.37 -10.45 -26.30
N GLN A 20 -1.46 -11.31 -25.82
CA GLN A 20 -0.87 -11.19 -24.48
C GLN A 20 -0.06 -9.91 -24.31
N ILE A 21 0.66 -9.49 -25.36
CA ILE A 21 1.40 -8.22 -25.38
C ILE A 21 0.43 -7.03 -25.32
N ASP A 22 -0.66 -7.06 -26.10
CA ASP A 22 -1.65 -5.97 -26.11
C ASP A 22 -2.38 -5.83 -24.77
N GLU A 23 -2.71 -6.95 -24.11
CA GLU A 23 -3.32 -6.93 -22.77
C GLU A 23 -2.38 -6.38 -21.70
N THR A 24 -1.10 -6.75 -21.74
CA THR A 24 -0.07 -6.25 -20.79
C THR A 24 0.23 -4.77 -21.01
N LEU A 25 0.24 -4.32 -22.27
CA LEU A 25 0.39 -2.90 -22.59
C LEU A 25 -0.83 -2.10 -22.16
N ARG A 26 -2.05 -2.62 -22.34
CA ARG A 26 -3.27 -1.96 -21.86
C ARG A 26 -3.29 -1.82 -20.34
N SER A 27 -2.93 -2.86 -19.57
CA SER A 27 -2.91 -2.74 -18.11
C SER A 27 -1.90 -1.71 -17.62
N SER A 28 -0.73 -1.64 -18.24
CA SER A 28 0.29 -0.64 -17.89
C SER A 28 -0.08 0.79 -18.31
N ILE A 29 -0.76 0.96 -19.46
CA ILE A 29 -1.31 2.25 -19.90
C ILE A 29 -2.42 2.74 -18.96
N ILE A 30 -3.31 1.84 -18.50
CA ILE A 30 -4.37 2.19 -17.55
C ILE A 30 -3.79 2.74 -16.23
N ASP A 31 -2.72 2.15 -15.71
CA ASP A 31 -2.06 2.63 -14.49
C ASP A 31 -1.45 4.03 -14.67
N LEU A 32 -0.85 4.29 -15.85
CA LEU A 32 -0.30 5.60 -16.21
C LEU A 32 -1.40 6.67 -16.35
N ASP A 33 -2.54 6.33 -16.96
CA ASP A 33 -3.65 7.26 -17.15
C ASP A 33 -4.33 7.65 -15.82
N LEU A 34 -4.47 6.69 -14.88
CA LEU A 34 -4.98 6.98 -13.54
C LEU A 34 -4.03 7.90 -12.77
N PHE A 35 -2.72 7.64 -12.85
CA PHE A 35 -1.72 8.48 -12.20
C PHE A 35 -1.69 9.91 -12.79
N ASN A 36 -1.75 10.02 -14.12
CA ASN A 36 -1.82 11.31 -14.81
C ASN A 36 -3.09 12.08 -14.45
N SER A 37 -4.22 11.38 -14.34
CA SER A 37 -5.50 11.97 -13.92
C SER A 37 -5.44 12.48 -12.48
N LEU A 38 -4.79 11.73 -11.57
CA LEU A 38 -4.61 12.13 -10.18
C LEU A 38 -3.69 13.35 -10.05
N ILE A 39 -2.57 13.40 -10.81
CA ILE A 39 -1.69 14.56 -10.87
C ILE A 39 -2.44 15.78 -11.39
N SER A 40 -3.22 15.62 -12.46
CA SER A 40 -4.04 16.71 -13.02
C SER A 40 -5.03 17.25 -12.00
N TYR A 41 -5.71 16.36 -11.26
CA TYR A 41 -6.62 16.76 -10.18
C TYR A 41 -5.89 17.55 -9.08
N ILE A 42 -4.75 17.05 -8.59
CA ILE A 42 -3.96 17.72 -7.55
C ILE A 42 -3.47 19.10 -8.00
N ASN A 43 -3.03 19.22 -9.26
CA ASN A 43 -2.54 20.48 -9.81
C ASN A 43 -3.65 21.54 -9.98
N ASN A 44 -4.91 21.11 -10.08
CA ASN A 44 -6.06 22.01 -10.21
C ASN A 44 -6.63 22.47 -8.85
N LEU A 45 -6.11 21.97 -7.73
CA LEU A 45 -6.55 22.39 -6.39
C LEU A 45 -6.03 23.78 -6.04
N ASN A 46 -6.89 24.60 -5.45
CA ASN A 46 -6.48 25.88 -4.88
C ASN A 46 -5.59 25.66 -3.64
N PHE A 47 -4.74 26.63 -3.27
CA PHE A 47 -3.79 26.52 -2.17
C PHE A 47 -4.41 25.97 -0.87
N ILE A 48 -5.57 26.51 -0.47
CA ILE A 48 -6.30 26.08 0.74
C ILE A 48 -6.82 24.64 0.60
N GLN A 49 -7.28 24.26 -0.60
CA GLN A 49 -7.78 22.90 -0.86
C GLN A 49 -6.64 21.89 -0.87
N THR A 50 -5.48 22.23 -1.45
CA THR A 50 -4.27 21.41 -1.40
C THR A 50 -3.83 21.19 0.03
N LEU A 51 -3.85 22.23 0.85
CA LEU A 51 -3.49 22.12 2.27
C LEU A 51 -4.44 21.21 3.04
N ALA A 52 -5.76 21.39 2.84
CA ALA A 52 -6.78 20.54 3.45
C ALA A 52 -6.63 19.08 3.00
N PHE A 53 -6.36 18.85 1.71
CA PHE A 53 -6.12 17.53 1.16
C PHE A 53 -4.88 16.86 1.78
N THR A 54 -3.76 17.58 1.87
CA THR A 54 -2.54 17.09 2.54
C THR A 54 -2.81 16.75 4.00
N HIS A 55 -3.56 17.59 4.72
CA HIS A 55 -3.90 17.35 6.12
C HIS A 55 -4.79 16.11 6.29
N ILE A 56 -5.81 15.92 5.43
CA ILE A 56 -6.67 14.73 5.44
C ILE A 56 -5.83 13.46 5.18
N CYS A 57 -4.97 13.47 4.16
CA CYS A 57 -4.10 12.34 3.86
C CYS A 57 -3.17 11.99 5.03
N ALA A 58 -2.56 12.99 5.66
CA ALA A 58 -1.69 12.79 6.81
C ALA A 58 -2.44 12.19 8.02
N VAL A 59 -3.66 12.66 8.30
CA VAL A 59 -4.49 12.12 9.38
C VAL A 59 -4.93 10.68 9.09
N ILE A 60 -5.33 10.36 7.86
CA ILE A 60 -5.67 8.99 7.45
C ILE A 60 -4.46 8.07 7.66
N PHE A 61 -3.27 8.55 7.31
CA PHE A 61 -2.05 7.77 7.47
C PHE A 61 -1.70 7.52 8.93
N ILE A 62 -1.80 8.54 9.79
CA ILE A 62 -1.67 8.37 11.25
C ILE A 62 -2.70 7.35 11.77
N PHE A 63 -3.94 7.44 11.32
CA PHE A 63 -5.00 6.50 11.70
C PHE A 63 -4.67 5.06 11.30
N LEU A 64 -4.16 4.84 10.09
CA LEU A 64 -3.68 3.52 9.64
C LEU A 64 -2.53 2.99 10.53
N SER A 65 -1.54 3.84 10.84
CA SER A 65 -0.44 3.47 11.73
C SER A 65 -0.92 3.14 13.15
N LEU A 66 -1.91 3.86 13.68
CA LEU A 66 -2.51 3.56 14.97
C LEU A 66 -3.27 2.21 14.95
N ASN A 67 -4.02 1.92 13.88
CA ASN A 67 -4.67 0.62 13.74
C ASN A 67 -3.66 -0.52 13.64
N SER A 68 -2.53 -0.31 12.94
CA SER A 68 -1.40 -1.25 12.91
C SER A 68 -0.89 -1.54 14.33
N LEU A 69 -0.63 -0.50 15.12
CA LEU A 69 -0.20 -0.63 16.52
C LEU A 69 -1.22 -1.38 17.40
N ILE A 70 -2.51 -1.07 17.25
CA ILE A 70 -3.60 -1.74 17.98
C ILE A 70 -3.65 -3.22 17.60
N ALA A 71 -3.67 -3.55 16.30
CA ALA A 71 -3.73 -4.93 15.82
C ALA A 71 -2.53 -5.77 16.31
N LEU A 72 -1.37 -5.12 16.46
CA LEU A 72 -0.15 -5.72 16.96
C LEU A 72 -0.22 -6.01 18.46
N TYR A 73 -0.67 -5.03 19.27
CA TYR A 73 -0.85 -5.18 20.71
C TYR A 73 -1.92 -6.21 21.08
N PHE A 74 -3.10 -6.13 20.45
CA PHE A 74 -4.19 -7.09 20.71
C PHE A 74 -3.91 -8.46 20.10
N GLY A 75 -3.16 -8.54 19.00
CA GLY A 75 -2.74 -9.81 18.41
C GLY A 75 -2.00 -10.68 19.43
N ASP A 76 -1.02 -10.11 20.12
CA ASP A 76 -0.27 -10.82 21.17
C ASP A 76 -1.13 -11.19 22.38
N TYR A 77 -2.03 -10.29 22.80
CA TYR A 77 -2.96 -10.57 23.88
C TYR A 77 -3.85 -11.78 23.58
N LEU A 78 -4.42 -11.86 22.38
CA LEU A 78 -5.23 -13.00 21.96
C LEU A 78 -4.40 -14.29 21.90
N ILE A 79 -3.18 -14.25 21.40
CA ILE A 79 -2.30 -15.42 21.31
C ILE A 79 -2.02 -16.02 22.69
N ASN A 80 -1.66 -15.17 23.66
CA ASN A 80 -1.40 -15.62 25.03
C ASN A 80 -2.68 -16.13 25.71
N ARG A 81 -3.83 -15.48 25.49
CA ARG A 81 -5.09 -15.86 26.15
C ARG A 81 -5.66 -17.18 25.65
N PHE A 82 -5.47 -17.52 24.38
CA PHE A 82 -5.99 -18.77 23.80
C PHE A 82 -5.05 -19.97 23.99
N ASN A 83 -3.88 -19.80 24.61
CA ASN A 83 -2.90 -20.87 24.86
C ASN A 83 -2.58 -21.68 23.57
N ASN A 84 -2.54 -20.98 22.44
CA ASN A 84 -2.39 -21.58 21.10
C ASN A 84 -1.04 -22.30 20.93
N GLU A 85 -0.09 -22.06 21.83
CA GLU A 85 1.18 -22.79 21.97
C GLU A 85 0.98 -24.30 22.05
N ASN A 86 0.00 -24.76 22.84
CA ASN A 86 -0.26 -26.18 23.03
C ASN A 86 -1.26 -26.75 22.01
N LYS A 87 -2.14 -25.92 21.46
CA LYS A 87 -3.24 -26.39 20.60
C LYS A 87 -2.86 -26.45 19.12
N TYR A 88 -1.98 -25.56 18.62
CA TYR A 88 -1.58 -25.48 17.21
C TYR A 88 -0.09 -25.14 17.02
N PRO A 89 0.82 -26.12 17.21
CA PRO A 89 2.27 -25.88 17.22
C PRO A 89 2.85 -25.39 15.88
N ARG A 90 2.20 -25.69 14.75
CA ARG A 90 2.62 -25.20 13.42
C ARG A 90 2.34 -23.72 13.24
N ILE A 91 1.20 -23.24 13.74
CA ILE A 91 0.80 -21.82 13.66
C ILE A 91 1.64 -20.99 14.64
N TYR A 92 1.99 -21.58 15.78
CA TYR A 92 2.83 -20.94 16.78
C TYR A 92 4.20 -20.52 16.24
N LYS A 93 4.88 -21.35 15.43
CA LYS A 93 6.17 -20.99 14.81
C LYS A 93 6.09 -19.74 13.92
N SER A 94 5.02 -19.60 13.13
CA SER A 94 4.80 -18.40 12.31
C SER A 94 4.54 -17.15 13.15
N ILE A 95 3.86 -17.32 14.28
CA ILE A 95 3.59 -16.25 15.24
C ILE A 95 4.86 -15.82 15.99
N GLU A 96 5.70 -16.76 16.39
CA GLU A 96 6.98 -16.47 17.06
C GLU A 96 7.92 -15.65 16.16
N LEU A 97 7.95 -15.99 14.86
CA LEU A 97 8.68 -15.20 13.87
C LEU A 97 8.12 -13.76 13.79
N ARG A 98 6.79 -13.62 13.73
CA ARG A 98 6.10 -12.32 13.72
C ARG A 98 6.43 -11.47 14.96
N LYS A 99 6.47 -12.08 16.16
CA LYS A 99 6.83 -11.40 17.42
C LYS A 99 8.24 -10.79 17.39
N LYS A 100 9.20 -11.41 16.70
CA LYS A 100 10.56 -10.84 16.54
C LYS A 100 10.57 -9.58 15.66
N PHE A 101 9.72 -9.53 14.63
CA PHE A 101 9.60 -8.36 13.75
C PHE A 101 8.66 -7.28 14.30
N GLN A 102 7.79 -7.63 15.25
CA GLN A 102 6.81 -6.74 15.85
C GLN A 102 7.44 -5.52 16.53
N VAL A 103 8.51 -5.67 17.30
CA VAL A 103 9.20 -4.54 17.93
C VAL A 103 9.73 -3.56 16.86
N TYR A 104 10.28 -4.09 15.77
CA TYR A 104 10.73 -3.27 14.65
C TYR A 104 9.56 -2.52 13.98
N PHE A 105 8.42 -3.18 13.75
CA PHE A 105 7.23 -2.52 13.20
C PHE A 105 6.68 -1.43 14.11
N ILE A 106 6.63 -1.66 15.43
CA ILE A 106 6.19 -0.65 16.41
C ILE A 106 7.09 0.58 16.34
N ILE A 107 8.42 0.39 16.39
CA ILE A 107 9.38 1.50 16.35
C ILE A 107 9.24 2.26 15.03
N LYS A 108 9.13 1.56 13.91
CA LYS A 108 8.95 2.17 12.59
C LYS A 108 7.65 2.99 12.53
N ASP A 109 6.53 2.44 12.95
CA ASP A 109 5.23 3.12 12.93
C ASP A 109 5.23 4.34 13.87
N LEU A 110 5.88 4.27 15.04
CA LEU A 110 6.07 5.41 15.94
C LEU A 110 6.92 6.53 15.34
N ILE A 111 8.06 6.19 14.72
CA ILE A 111 8.93 7.18 14.05
C ILE A 111 8.15 7.90 12.95
N ILE A 112 7.42 7.14 12.14
CA ILE A 112 6.60 7.64 11.05
C ILE A 112 5.51 8.59 11.56
N ILE A 113 4.75 8.19 12.59
CA ILE A 113 3.72 9.04 13.22
C ILE A 113 4.36 10.34 13.71
N TYR A 114 5.52 10.25 14.36
CA TYR A 114 6.20 11.43 14.90
C TYR A 114 6.65 12.41 13.80
N ILE A 115 7.22 11.91 12.70
CA ILE A 115 7.60 12.73 11.54
C ILE A 115 6.38 13.43 10.94
N ILE A 116 5.27 12.71 10.76
CA ILE A 116 4.05 13.28 10.20
C ILE A 116 3.49 14.36 11.12
N LEU A 117 3.49 14.15 12.43
CA LEU A 117 3.04 15.16 13.39
C LEU A 117 3.89 16.43 13.35
N ILE A 118 5.22 16.31 13.22
CA ILE A 118 6.11 17.46 13.06
C ILE A 118 5.77 18.22 11.78
N LEU A 119 5.61 17.52 10.65
CA LEU A 119 5.26 18.13 9.37
C LEU A 119 3.90 18.84 9.43
N LEU A 120 2.90 18.21 10.04
CA LEU A 120 1.56 18.79 10.22
C LEU A 120 1.63 20.06 11.06
N THR A 121 2.40 20.02 12.16
CA THR A 121 2.60 21.17 13.05
C THR A 121 3.27 22.31 12.30
N PHE A 122 4.31 22.02 11.51
CA PHE A 122 4.98 23.01 10.68
C PHE A 122 4.03 23.65 9.66
N ILE A 123 3.23 22.84 8.97
CA ILE A 123 2.20 23.32 8.03
C ILE A 123 1.19 24.23 8.73
N ASN A 124 0.72 23.84 9.91
CA ASN A 124 -0.24 24.63 10.69
C ASN A 124 0.35 25.96 11.16
N ILE A 125 1.62 25.99 11.57
CA ILE A 125 2.32 27.25 11.91
C ILE A 125 2.42 28.15 10.68
N LEU A 126 2.78 27.60 9.52
CA LEU A 126 2.89 28.36 8.28
C LEU A 126 1.54 28.95 7.88
N LEU A 127 0.46 28.19 8.02
CA LEU A 127 -0.90 28.69 7.79
C LEU A 127 -1.25 29.83 8.76
N PHE A 128 -0.94 29.68 10.05
CA PHE A 128 -1.20 30.71 11.07
C PHE A 128 -0.43 32.02 10.83
N ILE A 129 0.73 31.97 10.18
CA ILE A 129 1.51 33.17 9.84
C ILE A 129 1.00 33.81 8.55
N THR A 130 0.50 33.00 7.61
CA THR A 130 0.10 33.45 6.26
C THR A 130 -1.31 34.03 6.22
N PHE A 131 -2.20 33.59 7.12
CA PHE A 131 -3.58 34.06 7.28
C PHE A 131 -3.75 34.82 8.59
#